data_AF-A4RR21-F1
#
_entry.id   AF-A4RR21-F1
#
_cell.length_a   1.000
_cell.length_b   1.000
_cell.length_c   1.000
_cell.angle_alpha   90.00
_cell.angle_beta   90.00
_cell.angle_gamma   90.00
#
_symmetry.space_group_name_H-M   'P 1'
#
loop_
_entity.id
_entity.type
_entity.pdbx_description
1 polymer ?
#
loop_
_entity_poly.entity_id
_entity_poly.type
_entity_poly.pdbx_seq_one_letter_code
_entity_poly.pdbx_strand_id
1 'polypeptide(L)'
;MSDERDARDAATTPKPPRTPEKTLVHRLAQPKSADELVALVPKTILLTEHAEGASAMARAEVLDHFSVMFWIANDCCWSQETTWVFVPMAFVVIFFTHNVWASRNDANEFRHALAVFFWLVGANSCWVWMDFYGSVYALEVWCVICFATSVLIEAAQLTVLAVPAMNNAGEVDTQDVTDAFQAIAILSWAAHDLTVFLYYNLSSVSQDYCRVAWWILGAVIVFQVSYYLYLQIKIYRARPESSGVDYALALFAWSIGCIFWEFGDFYATDHQDPEPVFRPPRHVDNFRWWSFWIIVIGALPLAVWCVRHSLNILAWSKKNR
;
A
#
# COMPACT_ATOMS: atom_id res chain seq x y z
N MET A 1 -80.26 -27.05 -32.10
CA MET A 1 -79.48 -27.06 -33.34
C MET A 1 -78.35 -26.06 -33.14
N SER A 2 -77.35 -26.40 -32.35
CA SER A 2 -76.09 -27.08 -32.73
C SER A 2 -75.29 -26.24 -33.72
N ASP A 3 -74.66 -25.18 -33.18
CA ASP A 3 -73.58 -24.44 -33.84
C ASP A 3 -72.24 -25.03 -33.44
N GLU A 4 -71.51 -25.43 -34.47
CA GLU A 4 -70.12 -25.89 -34.49
C GLU A 4 -69.18 -24.88 -33.84
N ARG A 5 -68.28 -25.35 -32.96
CA ARG A 5 -67.07 -24.63 -32.61
C ARG A 5 -65.86 -25.47 -32.98
N ASP A 6 -65.10 -24.89 -33.90
CA ASP A 6 -63.78 -25.29 -34.37
C ASP A 6 -62.80 -25.54 -33.21
N ALA A 7 -62.24 -26.75 -33.17
CA ALA A 7 -61.02 -27.06 -32.45
C ALA A 7 -59.88 -27.21 -33.48
N ARG A 8 -59.04 -26.18 -33.59
CA ARG A 8 -57.75 -26.23 -34.30
C ARG A 8 -56.64 -26.45 -33.28
N ASP A 9 -56.22 -27.71 -33.13
CA ASP A 9 -54.99 -28.05 -32.42
C ASP A 9 -53.81 -28.05 -33.41
N ALA A 10 -53.02 -26.97 -33.35
CA ALA A 10 -51.73 -26.89 -34.03
C ALA A 10 -50.65 -27.48 -33.12
N ALA A 11 -50.13 -28.64 -33.51
CA ALA A 11 -49.01 -29.30 -32.87
C ALA A 11 -47.74 -28.42 -32.95
N THR A 12 -47.32 -27.90 -31.81
CA THR A 12 -46.06 -27.17 -31.64
C THR A 12 -44.88 -28.16 -31.66
N THR A 13 -43.99 -28.01 -32.63
CA THR A 13 -42.71 -28.71 -32.67
C THR A 13 -41.78 -28.23 -31.54
N PRO A 14 -41.01 -29.12 -30.90
CA PRO A 14 -40.08 -28.74 -29.84
C PRO A 14 -38.90 -27.96 -30.43
N LYS A 15 -38.65 -26.78 -29.84
CA LYS A 15 -37.51 -25.90 -30.15
C LYS A 15 -36.21 -26.63 -29.76
N PRO A 16 -35.16 -26.66 -30.60
CA PRO A 16 -33.89 -27.28 -30.23
C PRO A 16 -33.24 -26.56 -29.05
N PRO A 17 -32.46 -27.27 -28.22
CA PRO A 17 -31.80 -26.69 -27.06
C PRO A 17 -30.82 -25.59 -27.51
N ARG A 18 -30.94 -24.41 -26.89
CA ARG A 18 -29.96 -23.32 -27.06
C ARG A 18 -28.60 -23.85 -26.62
N THR A 19 -27.69 -23.98 -27.58
CA THR A 19 -26.27 -24.15 -27.29
C THR A 19 -25.81 -22.92 -26.50
N PRO A 20 -25.11 -23.08 -25.36
CA PRO A 20 -24.55 -21.93 -24.66
C PRO A 20 -23.60 -21.18 -25.59
N GLU A 21 -23.78 -19.87 -25.68
CA GLU A 21 -22.93 -18.96 -26.44
C GLU A 21 -21.46 -19.18 -26.07
N LYS A 22 -20.71 -19.83 -26.98
CA LYS A 22 -19.25 -19.88 -26.95
C LYS A 22 -18.60 -18.49 -27.03
N THR A 23 -19.39 -17.45 -27.31
CA THR A 23 -18.98 -16.05 -27.42
C THR A 23 -18.68 -15.40 -26.07
N LEU A 24 -19.30 -15.84 -24.96
CA LEU A 24 -19.08 -15.20 -23.66
C LEU A 24 -17.75 -15.64 -23.01
N VAL A 25 -17.40 -16.92 -23.15
CA VAL A 25 -16.14 -17.47 -22.63
C VAL A 25 -14.92 -16.93 -23.40
N HIS A 26 -15.09 -16.60 -24.69
CA HIS A 26 -14.00 -16.06 -25.49
C HIS A 26 -13.71 -14.56 -25.18
N ARG A 27 -14.68 -13.80 -24.65
CA ARG A 27 -14.45 -12.41 -24.20
C ARG A 27 -13.71 -12.32 -22.87
N LEU A 28 -13.84 -13.32 -22.00
CA LEU A 28 -13.13 -13.38 -20.71
C LEU A 28 -11.67 -13.85 -20.84
N ALA A 29 -11.25 -14.31 -22.02
CA ALA A 29 -9.90 -14.82 -22.29
C ALA A 29 -9.06 -13.92 -23.22
N GLN A 30 -9.56 -12.74 -23.58
CA GLN A 30 -8.75 -11.74 -24.29
C GLN A 30 -7.70 -11.20 -23.30
N PRO A 31 -6.40 -11.20 -23.64
CA PRO A 31 -5.40 -10.53 -22.82
C PRO A 31 -5.79 -9.06 -22.72
N LYS A 32 -6.09 -8.61 -21.50
CA LYS A 32 -6.26 -7.19 -21.16
C LYS A 32 -5.18 -6.38 -21.89
N SER A 33 -5.59 -5.34 -22.62
CA SER A 33 -4.67 -4.54 -23.43
C SER A 33 -3.53 -4.02 -22.55
N ALA A 34 -2.38 -3.73 -23.16
CA ALA A 34 -1.24 -3.15 -22.44
C ALA A 34 -1.62 -1.89 -21.63
N ASP A 35 -2.67 -1.19 -22.06
CA ASP A 35 -3.22 0.01 -21.40
C ASP A 35 -3.83 -0.28 -20.02
N GLU A 36 -4.48 -1.44 -19.82
CA GLU A 36 -5.00 -1.83 -18.50
C GLU A 36 -3.88 -2.22 -17.51
N LEU A 37 -2.68 -2.58 -18.00
CA LEU A 37 -1.51 -2.84 -17.16
C LEU A 37 -0.79 -1.56 -16.74
N VAL A 38 -0.90 -0.52 -17.55
CA VAL A 38 -0.41 0.82 -17.24
C VAL A 38 -1.28 1.45 -16.14
N ALA A 39 -2.58 1.14 -16.10
CA ALA A 39 -3.58 1.62 -15.15
C ALA A 39 -3.38 1.31 -13.65
N LEU A 40 -2.29 0.66 -13.25
CA LEU A 40 -2.05 0.19 -11.88
C LEU A 40 -0.67 0.61 -11.35
N VAL A 41 -0.01 1.53 -12.05
CA VAL A 41 1.31 2.01 -11.71
C VAL A 41 1.16 3.41 -11.12
N PRO A 42 1.74 3.69 -9.93
CA PRO A 42 1.82 5.05 -9.40
C PRO A 42 2.26 6.06 -10.47
N LYS A 43 1.60 7.23 -10.52
CA LYS A 43 1.85 8.32 -11.47
C LYS A 43 3.34 8.66 -11.62
N THR A 44 4.13 8.46 -10.57
CA THR A 44 5.58 8.72 -10.53
C THR A 44 6.41 7.84 -11.47
N ILE A 45 5.92 6.69 -11.94
CA ILE A 45 6.72 5.71 -12.72
C ILE A 45 6.41 5.74 -14.23
N LEU A 46 5.31 6.35 -14.68
CA LEU A 46 4.82 6.22 -16.06
C LEU A 46 5.19 7.35 -17.04
N LEU A 47 5.77 8.45 -16.58
CA LEU A 47 5.90 9.67 -17.40
C LEU A 47 7.38 9.95 -17.75
N THR A 48 7.85 9.40 -18.86
CA THR A 48 9.26 9.55 -19.33
C THR A 48 9.45 10.10 -20.75
N GLU A 49 8.51 10.88 -21.33
CA GLU A 49 8.60 11.25 -22.76
C GLU A 49 8.96 12.71 -23.13
N HIS A 50 9.24 13.63 -22.21
CA HIS A 50 9.67 15.01 -22.57
C HIS A 50 10.93 15.51 -21.85
N ALA A 51 11.94 15.94 -22.61
CA ALA A 51 13.33 16.13 -22.15
C ALA A 51 13.56 17.19 -21.03
N GLU A 52 12.78 18.28 -20.98
CA GLU A 52 12.91 19.27 -19.89
C GLU A 52 12.06 18.90 -18.67
N GLY A 53 10.90 18.28 -18.88
CA GLY A 53 10.08 17.69 -17.81
C GLY A 53 10.73 16.46 -17.17
N ALA A 54 11.51 15.70 -17.92
CA ALA A 54 12.14 14.45 -17.48
C ALA A 54 13.08 14.65 -16.29
N SER A 55 13.79 15.79 -16.19
CA SER A 55 14.70 16.03 -15.06
C SER A 55 13.96 16.36 -13.76
N ALA A 56 12.82 17.06 -13.84
CA ALA A 56 12.00 17.38 -12.68
C ALA A 56 11.22 16.14 -12.21
N MET A 57 10.70 15.35 -13.15
CA MET A 57 10.01 14.09 -12.85
C MET A 57 10.95 13.05 -12.25
N ALA A 58 12.15 12.86 -12.80
CA ALA A 58 13.14 11.95 -12.24
C ALA A 58 13.57 12.35 -10.81
N ARG A 59 13.62 13.66 -10.52
CA ARG A 59 13.89 14.14 -9.15
C ARG A 59 12.72 13.84 -8.20
N ALA A 60 11.49 14.02 -8.65
CA ALA A 60 10.31 13.70 -7.87
C ALA A 60 10.22 12.19 -7.55
N GLU A 61 10.46 11.34 -8.55
CA GLU A 61 10.50 9.88 -8.36
C GLU A 61 11.57 9.47 -7.35
N VAL A 62 12.79 10.04 -7.46
CA VAL A 62 13.87 9.76 -6.51
C VAL A 62 13.52 10.19 -5.10
N LEU A 63 12.91 11.36 -4.91
CA LEU A 63 12.46 11.83 -3.60
C LEU A 63 11.38 10.92 -3.00
N ASP A 64 10.46 10.43 -3.83
CA ASP A 64 9.42 9.51 -3.40
C ASP A 64 10.00 8.17 -2.92
N HIS A 65 10.92 7.59 -3.70
CA HIS A 65 11.63 6.35 -3.32
C HIS A 65 12.48 6.55 -2.06
N PHE A 66 13.10 7.72 -1.89
CA PHE A 66 13.78 8.05 -0.63
C PHE A 66 12.81 8.15 0.55
N SER A 67 11.64 8.77 0.36
CA SER A 67 10.66 8.91 1.43
C SER A 67 10.26 7.55 2.02
N VAL A 68 9.98 6.59 1.14
CA VAL A 68 9.67 5.20 1.51
C VAL A 68 10.87 4.48 2.09
N MET A 69 12.07 4.67 1.54
CA MET A 69 13.27 4.04 2.10
C MET A 69 13.57 4.54 3.53
N PHE A 70 13.40 5.84 3.80
CA PHE A 70 13.57 6.36 5.17
C PHE A 70 12.48 5.87 6.12
N TRP A 71 11.26 5.70 5.63
CA TRP A 71 10.18 5.09 6.41
C TRP A 71 10.46 3.62 6.73
N ILE A 72 10.87 2.81 5.76
CA ILE A 72 11.29 1.42 6.01
C ILE A 72 12.47 1.36 6.98
N ALA A 73 13.45 2.27 6.85
CA ALA A 73 14.57 2.36 7.78
C ALA A 73 14.13 2.74 9.20
N ASN A 74 13.10 3.58 9.32
CA ASN A 74 12.46 3.90 10.60
C ASN A 74 11.92 2.62 11.26
N ASP A 75 11.15 1.82 10.54
CA ASP A 75 10.51 0.62 11.12
C ASP A 75 11.53 -0.48 11.43
N CYS A 76 12.59 -0.61 10.63
CA CYS A 76 13.74 -1.45 11.00
C CYS A 76 14.39 -1.01 12.31
N CYS A 77 14.53 0.29 12.55
CA CYS A 77 15.07 0.81 13.79
C CYS A 77 14.07 0.63 14.96
N TRP A 78 12.78 0.85 14.70
CA TRP A 78 11.73 0.77 15.70
C TRP A 78 11.52 -0.67 16.19
N SER A 79 11.45 -1.64 15.28
CA SER A 79 11.35 -3.08 15.62
C SER A 79 12.52 -3.58 16.48
N GLN A 80 13.67 -2.91 16.44
CA GLN A 80 14.85 -3.20 17.27
C GLN A 80 14.98 -2.29 18.50
N GLU A 81 13.98 -1.45 18.76
CA GLU A 81 13.94 -0.49 19.86
C GLU A 81 15.22 0.35 19.99
N THR A 82 15.85 0.66 18.85
CA THR A 82 17.07 1.45 18.84
C THR A 82 16.75 2.93 18.84
N THR A 83 17.41 3.70 19.71
CA THR A 83 17.25 5.17 19.77
C THR A 83 17.67 5.86 18.47
N TRP A 84 18.38 5.16 17.58
CA TRP A 84 18.67 5.64 16.24
C TRP A 84 17.43 5.83 15.37
N VAL A 85 16.26 5.28 15.75
CA VAL A 85 14.97 5.45 15.06
C VAL A 85 14.60 6.91 14.77
N PHE A 86 15.02 7.85 15.63
CA PHE A 86 14.70 9.27 15.45
C PHE A 86 15.41 9.91 14.25
N VAL A 87 16.51 9.33 13.77
CA VAL A 87 17.21 9.81 12.56
C VAL A 87 16.37 9.57 11.30
N PRO A 88 16.01 8.33 10.92
CA PRO A 88 15.10 8.10 9.79
C PRO A 88 13.73 8.72 10.02
N MET A 89 13.18 8.74 11.25
CA MET A 89 11.93 9.43 11.56
C MET A 89 11.96 10.92 11.15
N ALA A 90 13.05 11.64 11.44
CA ALA A 90 13.17 13.03 11.03
C ALA A 90 13.09 13.19 9.50
N PHE A 91 13.67 12.26 8.74
CA PHE A 91 13.56 12.24 7.29
C PHE A 91 12.13 11.91 6.82
N VAL A 92 11.44 10.96 7.46
CA VAL A 92 10.02 10.67 7.20
C VAL A 92 9.20 11.96 7.36
N VAL A 93 9.34 12.67 8.48
CA VAL A 93 8.64 13.94 8.71
C VAL A 93 8.94 14.94 7.60
N ILE A 94 10.21 15.13 7.23
CA ILE A 94 10.60 16.08 6.17
C ILE A 94 9.99 15.70 4.82
N PHE A 95 10.16 14.45 4.38
CA PHE A 95 9.72 14.03 3.05
C PHE A 95 8.20 13.98 2.91
N PHE A 96 7.48 13.44 3.88
CA PHE A 96 6.02 13.36 3.79
C PHE A 96 5.35 14.72 4.00
N THR A 97 5.94 15.62 4.80
CA THR A 97 5.50 17.04 4.84
C THR A 97 5.72 17.72 3.48
N HIS A 98 6.88 17.49 2.86
CA HIS A 98 7.16 17.99 1.51
C HIS A 98 6.17 17.44 0.48
N ASN A 99 5.81 16.15 0.55
CA ASN A 99 4.86 15.54 -0.38
C ASN A 99 3.48 16.20 -0.30
N VAL A 100 2.96 16.47 0.90
CA VAL A 100 1.70 17.24 1.08
C VAL A 100 1.79 18.62 0.45
N TRP A 101 2.92 19.32 0.67
CA TRP A 101 3.10 20.63 0.08
C TRP A 101 3.19 20.57 -1.45
N ALA A 102 3.92 19.60 -1.99
CA ALA A 102 4.11 19.42 -3.43
C ALA A 102 2.79 19.07 -4.15
N SER A 103 1.94 18.28 -3.51
CA SER A 103 0.67 17.81 -4.07
C SER A 103 -0.48 18.82 -3.97
N ARG A 104 -0.32 19.95 -3.26
CA ARG A 104 -1.38 20.95 -2.97
C ARG A 104 -2.20 21.47 -4.17
N ASN A 105 -1.70 21.30 -5.39
CA ASN A 105 -2.36 21.76 -6.61
C ASN A 105 -3.20 20.66 -7.31
N ASP A 106 -3.03 19.38 -6.92
CA ASP A 106 -3.83 18.25 -7.40
C ASP A 106 -4.71 17.76 -6.24
N ALA A 107 -6.04 17.86 -6.40
CA ALA A 107 -6.98 17.56 -5.32
C ALA A 107 -6.96 16.09 -4.88
N ASN A 108 -6.70 15.15 -5.78
CA ASN A 108 -6.65 13.72 -5.45
C ASN A 108 -5.32 13.40 -4.77
N GLU A 109 -4.21 13.86 -5.36
CA GLU A 109 -2.88 13.65 -4.79
C GLU A 109 -2.73 14.34 -3.43
N PHE A 110 -3.33 15.52 -3.26
CA PHE A 110 -3.31 16.24 -1.99
C PHE A 110 -4.04 15.49 -0.88
N ARG A 111 -5.22 14.92 -1.16
CA ARG A 111 -5.98 14.13 -0.20
C ARG A 111 -5.19 12.90 0.22
N HIS A 112 -4.65 12.17 -0.75
CA HIS A 112 -3.81 11.00 -0.50
C HIS A 112 -2.58 11.35 0.35
N ALA A 113 -1.81 12.36 -0.07
CA ALA A 113 -0.63 12.81 0.67
C ALA A 113 -0.98 13.27 2.09
N LEU A 114 -2.14 13.93 2.27
CA LEU A 114 -2.61 14.37 3.58
C LEU A 114 -3.01 13.18 4.47
N ALA A 115 -3.64 12.13 3.93
CA ALA A 115 -3.92 10.91 4.66
C ALA A 115 -2.62 10.25 5.14
N VAL A 116 -1.65 10.05 4.23
CA VAL A 116 -0.32 9.51 4.55
C VAL A 116 0.39 10.37 5.60
N PHE A 117 0.28 11.70 5.52
CA PHE A 117 0.84 12.60 6.53
C PHE A 117 0.22 12.38 7.90
N PHE A 118 -1.11 12.31 8.01
CA PHE A 118 -1.74 12.03 9.31
C PHE A 118 -1.36 10.64 9.84
N TRP A 119 -1.26 9.65 8.97
CA TRP A 119 -0.84 8.30 9.35
C TRP A 119 0.62 8.23 9.82
N LEU A 120 1.57 8.65 8.99
CA LEU A 120 3.01 8.49 9.27
C LEU A 120 3.56 9.61 10.17
N VAL A 121 3.30 10.87 9.81
CA VAL A 121 3.84 12.02 10.53
C VAL A 121 3.01 12.33 11.77
N GLY A 122 1.68 12.29 11.67
CA GLY A 122 0.79 12.59 12.79
C GLY A 122 0.80 11.50 13.85
N ALA A 123 0.44 10.28 13.47
CA ALA A 123 0.23 9.18 14.40
C ALA A 123 1.51 8.39 14.68
N ASN A 124 2.13 7.78 13.66
CA ASN A 124 3.29 6.90 13.86
C ASN A 124 4.47 7.63 14.51
N SER A 125 4.78 8.87 14.12
CA SER A 125 5.88 9.61 14.77
C SER A 125 5.64 9.86 16.27
N CYS A 126 4.39 10.14 16.66
CA CYS A 126 4.00 10.28 18.05
C CYS A 126 4.01 8.94 18.79
N TRP A 127 3.60 7.85 18.13
CA TRP A 127 3.66 6.52 18.70
C TRP A 127 5.10 6.10 19.00
N VAL A 128 6.02 6.20 18.03
CA VAL A 128 7.45 5.94 18.27
C VAL A 128 7.96 6.76 19.45
N TRP A 129 7.59 8.04 19.53
CA TRP A 129 8.00 8.86 20.67
C TRP A 129 7.51 8.30 22.01
N MET A 130 6.25 7.87 22.09
CA MET A 130 5.68 7.30 23.32
C MET A 130 6.34 5.98 23.73
N ASP A 131 6.72 5.13 22.78
CA ASP A 131 7.41 3.87 23.08
C ASP A 131 8.78 4.10 23.74
N PHE A 132 9.49 5.17 23.37
CA PHE A 132 10.84 5.45 23.89
C PHE A 132 10.87 6.36 25.12
N TYR A 133 9.94 7.32 25.21
CA TYR A 133 9.94 8.35 26.26
C TYR A 133 8.74 8.29 27.20
N GLY A 134 7.85 7.32 26.98
CA GLY A 134 6.64 7.12 27.76
C GLY A 134 5.42 7.82 27.15
N SER A 135 4.25 7.27 27.48
CA SER A 135 2.96 7.77 27.01
C SER A 135 2.37 8.83 27.96
N VAL A 136 1.66 9.79 27.38
CA VAL A 136 0.73 10.65 28.11
C VAL A 136 -0.60 10.68 27.37
N TYR A 137 -1.72 10.76 28.11
CA TYR A 137 -3.07 10.68 27.56
C TYR A 137 -3.32 11.61 26.35
N ALA A 138 -2.74 12.81 26.36
CA ALA A 138 -2.88 13.75 25.25
C ALA A 138 -2.25 13.23 23.94
N LEU A 139 -1.12 12.52 24.01
CA LEU A 139 -0.46 11.92 22.85
C LEU A 139 -1.20 10.68 22.35
N GLU A 140 -1.79 9.90 23.25
CA GLU A 140 -2.63 8.75 22.88
C GLU A 140 -3.87 9.19 22.10
N VAL A 141 -4.57 10.21 22.61
CA VAL A 141 -5.73 10.80 21.94
C VAL A 141 -5.32 11.39 20.58
N TRP A 142 -4.16 12.05 20.51
CA TRP A 142 -3.63 12.57 19.25
C TRP A 142 -3.40 11.47 18.21
N CYS A 143 -2.77 10.35 18.59
CA CYS A 143 -2.54 9.22 17.69
C CYS A 143 -3.87 8.67 17.13
N VAL A 144 -4.87 8.47 18.00
CA VAL A 144 -6.20 8.02 17.57
C VAL A 144 -6.84 9.01 16.59
N ILE A 145 -6.77 10.30 16.86
CA ILE A 145 -7.31 11.34 15.96
C ILE A 145 -6.61 11.29 14.60
N CYS A 146 -5.28 11.19 14.59
CA CYS A 146 -4.51 11.17 13.36
C CYS A 146 -4.79 9.91 12.52
N PHE A 147 -4.75 8.72 13.13
CA PHE A 147 -5.10 7.47 12.45
C PHE A 147 -6.54 7.51 11.90
N ALA A 148 -7.51 7.90 12.73
CA ALA A 148 -8.90 8.00 12.31
C ALA A 148 -9.09 9.02 11.16
N THR A 149 -8.36 10.14 11.21
CA THR A 149 -8.40 11.15 10.14
C THR A 149 -7.86 10.58 8.83
N SER A 150 -6.73 9.85 8.86
CA SER A 150 -6.19 9.17 7.67
C SER A 150 -7.21 8.18 7.07
N VAL A 151 -7.81 7.32 7.92
CA VAL A 151 -8.83 6.35 7.49
C VAL A 151 -10.04 7.06 6.87
N LEU A 152 -10.52 8.15 7.47
CA LEU A 152 -11.67 8.91 6.98
C LEU A 152 -11.39 9.59 5.63
N ILE A 153 -10.20 10.15 5.45
CA ILE A 153 -9.81 10.79 4.19
C ILE A 153 -9.80 9.75 3.06
N GLU A 154 -9.16 8.60 3.26
CA GLU A 154 -9.09 7.58 2.22
C GLU A 154 -10.42 6.87 1.97
N ALA A 155 -11.24 6.67 3.01
CA ALA A 155 -12.59 6.14 2.85
C ALA A 155 -13.46 7.09 2.01
N ALA A 156 -13.35 8.40 2.25
CA ALA A 156 -14.03 9.41 1.45
C ALA A 156 -13.51 9.44 0.00
N GLN A 157 -12.20 9.36 -0.20
CA GLN A 157 -11.58 9.28 -1.52
C GLN A 157 -12.05 8.04 -2.29
N LEU A 158 -12.07 6.87 -1.67
CA LEU A 158 -12.60 5.66 -2.27
C LEU A 158 -14.08 5.76 -2.63
N THR A 159 -14.89 6.41 -1.79
CA THR A 159 -16.30 6.64 -2.09
C THR A 159 -16.45 7.51 -3.34
N VAL A 160 -15.61 8.55 -3.48
CA VAL A 160 -15.60 9.43 -4.65
C VAL A 160 -15.15 8.70 -5.91
N LEU A 161 -14.21 7.74 -5.82
CA LEU A 161 -13.71 6.97 -6.95
C LEU A 161 -14.66 5.82 -7.35
N ALA A 162 -15.27 5.15 -6.37
CA ALA A 162 -16.12 3.97 -6.60
C ALA A 162 -17.52 4.34 -7.12
N VAL A 163 -18.12 5.44 -6.65
CA VAL A 163 -19.49 5.83 -7.03
C VAL A 163 -19.63 6.11 -8.53
N PRO A 164 -18.74 6.88 -9.19
CA PRO A 164 -18.78 7.08 -10.64
C PRO A 164 -18.54 5.79 -11.42
N ALA A 165 -17.59 4.96 -10.99
CA ALA A 165 -17.29 3.67 -11.64
C ALA A 165 -18.49 2.71 -11.63
N MET A 166 -19.28 2.72 -10.54
CA MET A 166 -20.52 1.95 -10.45
C MET A 166 -21.65 2.50 -11.34
N ASN A 167 -21.72 3.82 -11.52
CA ASN A 167 -22.78 4.47 -12.29
C ASN A 167 -22.51 4.48 -13.80
N ASN A 168 -21.23 4.50 -14.21
CA ASN A 168 -20.80 4.60 -15.61
C ASN A 168 -20.23 3.25 -16.08
N ALA A 169 -21.10 2.24 -16.22
CA ALA A 169 -20.78 0.83 -16.50
C ALA A 169 -20.06 0.53 -17.85
N GLY A 170 -19.26 1.45 -18.41
CA GLY A 170 -18.58 1.27 -19.69
C GLY A 170 -17.20 1.92 -19.84
N GLU A 171 -16.83 2.89 -19.01
CA GLU A 171 -15.52 3.57 -19.11
C GLU A 171 -14.99 3.83 -17.69
N VAL A 172 -14.17 2.92 -17.20
CA VAL A 172 -13.40 3.14 -15.96
C VAL A 172 -12.06 3.72 -16.41
N ASP A 173 -11.79 4.96 -16.01
CA ASP A 173 -10.48 5.56 -16.25
C ASP A 173 -9.42 4.75 -15.51
N THR A 174 -8.38 4.38 -16.24
CA THR A 174 -7.18 3.75 -15.72
C THR A 174 -6.58 4.50 -14.53
N GLN A 175 -6.68 5.83 -14.51
CA GLN A 175 -6.19 6.65 -13.42
C GLN A 175 -6.99 6.45 -12.13
N ASP A 176 -8.33 6.36 -12.24
CA ASP A 176 -9.22 6.16 -11.09
C ASP A 176 -8.96 4.81 -10.41
N VAL A 177 -8.56 3.78 -11.18
CA VAL A 177 -8.20 2.46 -10.65
C VAL A 177 -6.89 2.52 -9.85
N THR A 178 -5.88 3.23 -10.34
CA THR A 178 -4.61 3.44 -9.61
C THR A 178 -4.87 4.21 -8.31
N ASP A 179 -5.58 5.33 -8.40
CA ASP A 179 -5.87 6.19 -7.24
C ASP A 179 -6.69 5.40 -6.20
N ALA A 180 -7.63 4.56 -6.63
CA ALA A 180 -8.39 3.69 -5.74
C ALA A 180 -7.49 2.63 -5.10
N PHE A 181 -6.60 1.98 -5.86
CA PHE A 181 -5.68 0.99 -5.31
C PHE A 181 -4.78 1.59 -4.21
N GLN A 182 -4.21 2.77 -4.46
CA GLN A 182 -3.39 3.50 -3.47
C GLN A 182 -4.20 3.89 -2.23
N ALA A 183 -5.42 4.38 -2.43
CA ALA A 183 -6.30 4.75 -1.34
C ALA A 183 -6.68 3.55 -0.44
N ILE A 184 -7.00 2.38 -1.03
CA ILE A 184 -7.26 1.17 -0.23
C ILE A 184 -5.99 0.75 0.54
N ALA A 185 -4.80 0.87 -0.05
CA ALA A 185 -3.55 0.51 0.62
C ALA A 185 -3.32 1.34 1.88
N ILE A 186 -3.41 2.67 1.79
CA ILE A 186 -3.23 3.57 2.94
C ILE A 186 -4.36 3.43 3.95
N LEU A 187 -5.60 3.26 3.49
CA LEU A 187 -6.73 2.98 4.38
C LEU A 187 -6.48 1.71 5.20
N SER A 188 -6.06 0.63 4.54
CA SER A 188 -5.85 -0.68 5.18
C SER A 188 -4.75 -0.58 6.23
N TRP A 189 -3.64 0.09 5.92
CA TRP A 189 -2.54 0.32 6.86
C TRP A 189 -2.90 1.24 8.02
N ALA A 190 -3.53 2.40 7.76
CA ALA A 190 -3.93 3.30 8.83
C ALA A 190 -4.96 2.67 9.78
N ALA A 191 -5.90 1.87 9.24
CA ALA A 191 -6.85 1.12 10.05
C ALA A 191 -6.20 -0.03 10.83
N HIS A 192 -5.20 -0.67 10.23
CA HIS A 192 -4.43 -1.73 10.85
C HIS A 192 -3.63 -1.19 12.04
N ASP A 193 -2.84 -0.14 11.84
CA ASP A 193 -2.06 0.49 12.91
C ASP A 193 -2.96 1.08 14.00
N LEU A 194 -4.11 1.67 13.64
CA LEU A 194 -5.11 2.08 14.64
C LEU A 194 -5.57 0.90 15.49
N THR A 195 -5.79 -0.27 14.88
CA THR A 195 -6.22 -1.47 15.57
C THR A 195 -5.15 -1.98 16.53
N VAL A 196 -3.88 -1.98 16.11
CA VAL A 196 -2.72 -2.35 16.95
C VAL A 196 -2.54 -1.33 18.08
N PHE A 197 -2.63 -0.03 17.78
CA PHE A 197 -2.51 1.03 18.78
C PHE A 197 -3.60 0.94 19.85
N LEU A 198 -4.84 0.65 19.43
CA LEU A 198 -5.96 0.46 20.36
C LEU A 198 -5.83 -0.83 21.18
N TYR A 199 -5.23 -1.91 20.63
CA TYR A 199 -5.04 -3.17 21.35
C TYR A 199 -4.35 -2.97 22.70
N TYR A 200 -3.27 -2.19 22.73
CA TYR A 200 -2.49 -1.95 23.96
C TYR A 200 -3.21 -1.05 24.97
N ASN A 201 -4.22 -0.30 24.54
CA ASN A 201 -4.94 0.69 25.36
C ASN A 201 -6.34 0.24 25.80
N LEU A 202 -6.78 -0.97 25.42
CA LEU A 202 -8.13 -1.47 25.65
C LEU A 202 -8.19 -2.66 26.63
N SER A 203 -9.41 -2.94 27.12
CA SER A 203 -9.69 -4.09 27.99
C SER A 203 -9.39 -5.44 27.31
N SER A 204 -9.18 -6.50 28.07
CA SER A 204 -8.86 -7.84 27.54
C SER A 204 -9.93 -8.40 26.59
N VAL A 205 -11.21 -8.12 26.82
CA VAL A 205 -12.30 -8.55 25.89
C VAL A 205 -12.21 -7.78 24.57
N SER A 206 -11.84 -6.50 24.62
CA SER A 206 -11.66 -5.65 23.45
C SER A 206 -10.43 -6.04 22.63
N GLN A 207 -9.38 -6.57 23.28
CA GLN A 207 -8.17 -7.06 22.63
C GLN A 207 -8.43 -8.22 21.66
N ASP A 208 -9.39 -9.10 21.94
CA ASP A 208 -9.78 -10.18 21.02
C ASP A 208 -10.33 -9.64 19.71
N TYR A 209 -11.20 -8.63 19.78
CA TYR A 209 -11.74 -7.97 18.59
C TYR A 209 -10.64 -7.24 17.80
N CYS A 210 -9.70 -6.59 18.50
CA CYS A 210 -8.53 -5.98 17.85
C CYS A 210 -7.69 -7.03 17.13
N ARG A 211 -7.43 -8.21 17.71
CA ARG A 211 -6.68 -9.28 17.04
C ARG A 211 -7.39 -9.82 15.81
N VAL A 212 -8.72 -9.98 15.86
CA VAL A 212 -9.50 -10.39 14.69
C VAL A 212 -9.45 -9.33 13.59
N ALA A 213 -9.64 -8.05 13.94
CA ALA A 213 -9.55 -6.96 12.99
C ALA A 213 -8.14 -6.85 12.39
N TRP A 214 -7.10 -7.01 13.20
CA TRP A 214 -5.70 -7.07 12.78
C TRP A 214 -5.47 -8.19 11.76
N TRP A 215 -5.93 -9.42 12.01
CA TRP A 215 -5.81 -10.52 11.05
C TRP A 215 -6.50 -10.24 9.70
N ILE A 216 -7.71 -9.67 9.75
CA ILE A 216 -8.46 -9.33 8.54
C ILE A 216 -7.72 -8.28 7.73
N LEU A 217 -7.28 -7.19 8.39
CA LEU A 217 -6.56 -6.09 7.74
C LEU A 217 -5.19 -6.55 7.24
N GLY A 218 -4.46 -7.35 8.01
CA GLY A 218 -3.21 -7.97 7.60
C GLY A 218 -3.37 -8.84 6.36
N ALA A 219 -4.42 -9.67 6.28
CA ALA A 219 -4.70 -10.45 5.08
C ALA A 219 -5.00 -9.58 3.85
N VAL A 220 -5.75 -8.49 4.04
CA VAL A 220 -6.05 -7.50 2.99
C VAL A 220 -4.76 -6.83 2.50
N ILE A 221 -3.90 -6.39 3.42
CA ILE A 221 -2.58 -5.81 3.12
C ILE A 221 -1.73 -6.79 2.32
N VAL A 222 -1.55 -8.02 2.81
CA VAL A 222 -0.74 -9.06 2.13
C VAL A 222 -1.23 -9.31 0.72
N PHE A 223 -2.54 -9.41 0.53
CA PHE A 223 -3.13 -9.59 -0.79
C PHE A 223 -2.82 -8.41 -1.71
N GLN A 224 -2.99 -7.18 -1.23
CA GLN A 224 -2.70 -5.96 -1.99
C GLN A 224 -1.24 -5.88 -2.40
N VAL A 225 -0.31 -6.03 -1.46
CA VAL A 225 1.13 -5.91 -1.77
C VAL A 225 1.63 -7.06 -2.63
N SER A 226 1.08 -8.26 -2.48
CA SER A 226 1.37 -9.40 -3.36
C SER A 226 0.90 -9.13 -4.79
N TYR A 227 -0.32 -8.59 -4.93
CA TYR A 227 -0.88 -8.23 -6.22
C TYR A 227 -0.08 -7.11 -6.89
N TYR A 228 0.29 -6.07 -6.14
CA TYR A 228 1.13 -4.98 -6.63
C TYR A 228 2.50 -5.47 -7.11
N LEU A 229 3.17 -6.30 -6.32
CA LEU A 229 4.45 -6.92 -6.70
C LEU A 229 4.30 -7.77 -7.97
N TYR A 230 3.27 -8.60 -8.06
CA TYR A 230 2.99 -9.40 -9.26
C TYR A 230 2.83 -8.53 -10.52
N LEU A 231 2.10 -7.42 -10.42
CA LEU A 231 1.93 -6.49 -11.53
C LEU A 231 3.23 -5.83 -11.93
N GLN A 232 4.02 -5.35 -10.97
CA GLN A 232 5.30 -4.74 -11.26
C GLN A 232 6.27 -5.73 -11.91
N ILE A 233 6.29 -6.99 -11.48
CA ILE A 233 7.08 -8.05 -12.14
C ILE A 233 6.63 -8.24 -13.59
N LYS A 234 5.32 -8.23 -13.85
CA LYS A 234 4.78 -8.34 -15.21
C LYS A 234 5.18 -7.16 -16.08
N ILE A 235 5.14 -5.94 -15.54
CA ILE A 235 5.57 -4.71 -16.23
C ILE A 235 7.06 -4.75 -16.51
N TYR A 236 7.88 -5.13 -15.54
CA TYR A 236 9.34 -5.24 -15.70
C TYR A 236 9.73 -6.24 -16.80
N ARG A 237 9.02 -7.37 -16.91
CA ARG A 237 9.23 -8.31 -18.02
C ARG A 237 8.96 -7.70 -19.40
N ALA A 238 8.05 -6.74 -19.49
CA ALA A 238 7.78 -6.00 -20.72
C ALA A 238 8.69 -4.77 -20.89
N ARG A 239 9.12 -4.15 -19.79
CA ARG A 239 9.94 -2.92 -19.72
C ARG A 239 11.03 -3.07 -18.64
N PRO A 240 12.19 -3.65 -18.98
CA PRO A 240 13.24 -3.96 -18.00
C PRO A 240 13.89 -2.75 -17.31
N GLU A 241 13.60 -1.54 -17.77
CA GLU A 241 14.11 -0.30 -17.15
C GLU A 241 13.23 0.23 -16.01
N SER A 242 12.05 -0.38 -15.79
CA SER A 242 11.13 0.05 -14.71
C SER A 242 11.71 -0.21 -13.32
N SER A 243 11.73 0.83 -12.49
CA SER A 243 12.07 0.80 -11.06
C SER A 243 11.00 0.17 -10.18
N GLY A 244 9.79 -0.01 -10.70
CA GLY A 244 8.62 -0.36 -9.90
C GLY A 244 8.71 -1.72 -9.19
N VAL A 245 9.50 -2.67 -9.69
CA VAL A 245 9.73 -3.96 -9.01
C VAL A 245 10.52 -3.79 -7.72
N ASP A 246 11.56 -2.95 -7.74
CA ASP A 246 12.41 -2.72 -6.58
C ASP A 246 11.57 -2.08 -5.46
N TYR A 247 10.74 -1.09 -5.82
CA TYR A 247 9.80 -0.42 -4.92
C TYR A 247 8.73 -1.37 -4.37
N ALA A 248 8.07 -2.14 -5.24
CA ALA A 248 7.03 -3.08 -4.82
C ALA A 248 7.56 -4.23 -3.96
N LEU A 249 8.78 -4.70 -4.24
CA LEU A 249 9.43 -5.74 -3.43
C LEU A 249 9.76 -5.22 -2.03
N ALA A 250 10.23 -3.97 -1.94
CA ALA A 250 10.49 -3.32 -0.66
C ALA A 250 9.21 -3.20 0.18
N LEU A 251 8.11 -2.71 -0.42
CA LEU A 251 6.82 -2.64 0.26
C LEU A 251 6.28 -4.01 0.67
N PHE A 252 6.36 -4.99 -0.23
CA PHE A 252 5.92 -6.36 0.07
C PHE A 252 6.67 -6.93 1.28
N ALA A 253 8.01 -6.86 1.27
CA ALA A 253 8.81 -7.38 2.36
C ALA A 253 8.60 -6.59 3.66
N TRP A 254 8.47 -5.27 3.56
CA TRP A 254 8.12 -4.41 4.69
C TRP A 254 6.80 -4.85 5.34
N SER A 255 5.75 -5.05 4.53
CA SER A 255 4.45 -5.50 5.01
C SER A 255 4.49 -6.86 5.71
N ILE A 256 5.19 -7.84 5.13
CA ILE A 256 5.38 -9.16 5.77
C ILE A 256 6.16 -9.02 7.08
N GLY A 257 7.20 -8.19 7.08
CA GLY A 257 7.99 -7.91 8.27
C GLY A 257 7.16 -7.32 9.41
N CYS A 258 6.36 -6.28 9.15
CA CYS A 258 5.52 -5.65 10.18
C CYS A 258 4.48 -6.63 10.76
N ILE A 259 3.80 -7.41 9.90
CA ILE A 259 2.84 -8.42 10.36
C ILE A 259 3.52 -9.49 11.22
N PHE A 260 4.75 -9.91 10.87
CA PHE A 260 5.52 -10.85 11.69
C PHE A 260 5.92 -10.24 13.03
N TRP A 261 6.38 -8.99 13.03
CA TRP A 261 6.73 -8.27 14.26
C TRP A 261 5.53 -8.21 15.21
N GLU A 262 4.38 -7.72 14.75
CA GLU A 262 3.18 -7.59 15.57
C GLU A 262 2.61 -8.95 15.99
N PHE A 263 2.71 -9.97 15.14
CA PHE A 263 2.38 -11.35 15.52
C PHE A 263 3.20 -11.79 16.74
N GLY A 264 4.50 -11.49 16.74
CA GLY A 264 5.36 -11.73 17.89
C GLY A 264 4.88 -11.00 19.13
N ASP A 265 4.55 -9.71 18.99
CA ASP A 265 4.09 -8.89 20.10
C ASP A 265 2.73 -9.37 20.66
N PHE A 266 1.88 -10.01 19.86
CA PHE A 266 0.59 -10.55 20.34
C PHE A 266 0.65 -11.97 20.90
N TYR A 267 1.54 -12.81 20.38
CA TYR A 267 1.50 -14.27 20.62
C TYR A 267 2.77 -14.85 21.23
N ALA A 268 3.86 -14.09 21.26
CA ALA A 268 5.17 -14.51 21.79
C ALA A 268 5.85 -13.39 22.58
N THR A 269 5.09 -12.64 23.37
CA THR A 269 5.53 -11.44 24.13
C THR A 269 6.84 -11.65 24.87
N ASP A 270 7.01 -12.81 25.51
CA ASP A 270 8.17 -13.12 26.36
C ASP A 270 9.48 -13.31 25.57
N HIS A 271 9.41 -13.35 24.24
CA HIS A 271 10.54 -13.57 23.34
C HIS A 271 10.82 -12.38 22.41
N GLN A 272 10.12 -11.26 22.57
CA GLN A 272 10.23 -10.09 21.67
C GLN A 272 11.23 -9.03 22.15
N ASP A 273 12.07 -9.32 23.13
CA ASP A 273 13.12 -8.37 23.50
C ASP A 273 14.04 -8.07 22.30
N PRO A 274 14.47 -6.82 22.11
CA PRO A 274 15.40 -6.46 21.05
C PRO A 274 16.73 -7.19 21.22
N GLU A 275 17.23 -7.80 20.14
CA GLU A 275 18.43 -8.63 20.14
C GLU A 275 19.47 -8.13 19.12
N PRO A 276 20.78 -8.41 19.32
CA PRO A 276 21.79 -8.05 18.34
C PRO A 276 21.51 -8.68 16.96
N VAL A 277 21.15 -7.86 15.97
CA VAL A 277 20.70 -8.32 14.63
C VAL A 277 21.71 -9.20 13.88
N PHE A 278 23.02 -9.08 14.15
CA PHE A 278 24.07 -9.89 13.51
C PHE A 278 24.43 -11.16 14.29
N ARG A 279 23.63 -11.53 15.30
CA ARG A 279 23.73 -12.81 15.99
C ARG A 279 22.40 -13.55 15.84
N PRO A 280 22.40 -14.89 15.76
CA PRO A 280 21.16 -15.65 15.82
C PRO A 280 20.37 -15.27 17.07
N PRO A 281 19.03 -15.18 16.99
CA PRO A 281 18.23 -14.82 18.14
C PRO A 281 18.31 -15.94 19.19
N ARG A 282 18.19 -15.58 20.48
CA ARG A 282 18.16 -16.55 21.60
C ARG A 282 16.96 -17.47 21.48
N HIS A 283 15.83 -16.92 21.03
CA HIS A 283 14.58 -17.61 20.82
C HIS A 283 14.25 -17.60 19.33
N VAL A 284 13.96 -18.77 18.76
CA VAL A 284 13.55 -18.88 17.35
C VAL A 284 12.25 -18.13 17.06
N ASP A 285 11.45 -17.89 18.09
CA ASP A 285 10.18 -17.16 18.05
C ASP A 285 10.36 -15.65 18.32
N ASN A 286 11.59 -15.11 18.29
CA ASN A 286 11.82 -13.66 18.29
C ASN A 286 11.49 -13.12 16.90
N PHE A 287 10.21 -12.76 16.69
CA PHE A 287 9.71 -12.31 15.40
C PHE A 287 10.17 -10.91 15.04
N ARG A 288 10.55 -10.06 16.01
CA ARG A 288 11.23 -8.78 15.74
C ARG A 288 12.55 -8.97 15.01
N TRP A 289 13.35 -9.95 15.43
CA TRP A 289 14.61 -10.27 14.74
C TRP A 289 14.37 -10.74 13.30
N TRP A 290 13.38 -11.61 13.09
CA TRP A 290 13.03 -12.08 11.75
C TRP A 290 12.46 -10.96 10.88
N SER A 291 11.57 -10.14 11.45
CA SER A 291 11.00 -8.97 10.81
C SER A 291 12.09 -8.06 10.26
N PHE A 292 13.05 -7.66 11.10
CA PHE A 292 14.19 -6.83 10.69
C PHE A 292 14.87 -7.36 9.42
N TRP A 293 15.20 -8.65 9.38
CA TRP A 293 15.90 -9.23 8.22
C TRP A 293 15.01 -9.38 6.98
N ILE A 294 13.73 -9.72 7.14
CA ILE A 294 12.77 -9.75 6.03
C ILE A 294 12.72 -8.37 5.37
N ILE A 295 12.58 -7.32 6.18
CA ILE A 295 12.49 -5.93 5.70
C ILE A 295 13.80 -5.52 5.01
N VAL A 296 14.95 -5.70 5.67
CA VAL A 296 16.27 -5.28 5.15
C VAL A 296 16.58 -5.97 3.82
N ILE A 297 16.35 -7.29 3.71
CA ILE A 297 16.64 -8.04 2.48
C ILE A 297 15.73 -7.57 1.34
N GLY A 298 14.44 -7.38 1.60
CA GLY A 298 13.50 -6.93 0.58
C GLY A 298 13.67 -5.48 0.15
N ALA A 299 14.14 -4.60 1.05
CA ALA A 299 14.41 -3.20 0.75
C ALA A 299 15.77 -2.96 0.07
N LEU A 300 16.68 -3.93 0.08
CA LEU A 300 18.03 -3.78 -0.48
C LEU A 300 18.02 -3.36 -1.97
N PRO A 301 17.20 -3.94 -2.88
CA PRO A 301 17.14 -3.50 -4.27
C PRO A 301 16.74 -2.03 -4.42
N LEU A 302 15.75 -1.58 -3.65
CA LEU A 302 15.32 -0.18 -3.61
C LEU A 302 16.45 0.74 -3.11
N ALA A 303 17.16 0.34 -2.06
CA ALA A 303 18.30 1.10 -1.55
C ALA A 303 19.42 1.24 -2.59
N VAL A 304 19.76 0.16 -3.29
CA VAL A 304 20.74 0.17 -4.40
C VAL A 304 20.29 1.10 -5.53
N TRP A 305 18.99 1.05 -5.86
CA TRP A 305 18.39 1.93 -6.86
C TRP A 305 18.53 3.41 -6.47
N CYS A 306 18.19 3.77 -5.23
CA CYS A 306 18.29 5.14 -4.72
C CYS A 306 19.73 5.68 -4.75
N VAL A 307 20.71 4.85 -4.34
CA VAL A 307 22.14 5.22 -4.37
C VAL A 307 22.60 5.45 -5.80
N ARG A 308 22.28 4.54 -6.73
CA ARG A 308 22.68 4.66 -8.15
C ARG A 308 22.15 5.95 -8.78
N HIS A 309 20.88 6.26 -8.57
CA HIS A 309 20.26 7.47 -9.15
C HIS A 309 20.79 8.76 -8.53
N SER A 310 21.07 8.75 -7.23
CA SER A 310 21.70 9.90 -6.56
C SER A 310 23.08 10.22 -7.13
N LEU A 311 23.90 9.19 -7.37
CA LEU A 311 25.22 9.36 -7.98
C LEU A 311 25.12 9.93 -9.41
N ASN A 312 24.13 9.48 -10.19
CA ASN A 312 23.89 9.99 -11.54
C ASN A 312 23.48 11.48 -11.53
N ILE A 313 22.59 11.88 -10.60
CA ILE A 313 22.19 13.29 -10.44
C ILE A 313 23.38 14.17 -10.05
N LEU A 314 24.22 13.69 -9.13
CA LEU A 314 25.44 14.41 -8.71
C LEU A 314 26.45 14.54 -9.85
N ALA A 315 26.65 13.49 -10.65
CA ALA A 315 27.53 13.52 -11.80
C ALA A 315 27.04 14.49 -12.88
N TRP A 316 25.73 14.50 -13.16
CA TRP A 316 25.10 15.44 -14.10
C TRP A 316 25.26 16.89 -13.64
N SER A 317 25.03 17.17 -12.34
CA SER A 317 25.20 18.51 -11.79
C SER A 317 26.64 19.04 -11.91
N LYS A 318 27.65 18.16 -11.82
CA LYS A 318 29.06 18.54 -12.01
C LYS A 318 29.40 18.85 -13.48
N LYS A 319 28.77 18.17 -14.43
CA LYS A 319 29.03 18.38 -15.88
C LYS A 319 28.48 19.71 -16.39
N ASN A 320 27.43 20.23 -15.76
CA ASN A 320 26.72 21.44 -16.17
C ASN A 320 27.09 22.69 -15.34
N ARG A 321 28.14 22.61 -14.51
CA ARG A 321 28.76 23.76 -13.83
C ARG A 321 30.05 24.12 -14.54
#